data_AF-A0A3R6GMV8-F1
#
_entry.id   AF-A0A3R6GMV8-F1
#
_cell.length_a   1.000
_cell.length_b   1.000
_cell.length_c   1.000
_cell.angle_alpha   90.00
_cell.angle_beta   90.00
_cell.angle_gamma   90.00
#
_symmetry.space_group_name_H-M   'P 1'
#
loop_
_entity.id
_entity.type
_entity.pdbx_description
1 polymer ?
#
loop_
_entity_poly.entity_id
_entity_poly.type
_entity_poly.pdbx_seq_one_letter_code
_entity_poly.pdbx_strand_id
1 'polypeptide(L)'
;MASLFEKGFNKFADMGNALNKEANKLVGKEVFGEIKKIEEPKVFPPFESYPPCTVEEPEQWTALTGNSKQFELDGNIINVSQELDTCFQYKDLFKQSAQYYANRFEFRYHQCVKDYDTLLHYFEDMYMEGLAPMLERAYSLFLVFGVFNVDKQTFYNYQLDTYNRAVTSYSTMLGITLEKKQSADSFGNKLGNSVRLQGGGFGLKGAAKGIAKAETFNFGMSALGKFVSHQLQMSDEEKAQIFSKFKEDVFFKEVYNDYLCTFFSMIQFLADNGILKQIYTKTGNEYNTMINNLKNPMFPKDRVGQLLADMISKYPFAQAEYELLINVYGENDETREIINYFNFSMD
;
A
#
# COMPACT_ATOMS: atom_id res chain seq x y z
N MET A 1 38.00 6.90 -10.00
CA MET A 1 38.31 7.25 -8.60
C MET A 1 37.58 6.35 -7.59
N ALA A 2 36.28 6.06 -7.76
CA ALA A 2 35.52 5.19 -6.86
C ALA A 2 36.14 3.78 -6.67
N SER A 3 36.56 3.10 -7.75
CA SER A 3 37.16 1.75 -7.68
C SER A 3 38.53 1.67 -6.98
N LEU A 4 39.29 2.77 -6.93
CA LEU A 4 40.56 2.83 -6.20
C LEU A 4 40.33 3.02 -4.69
N PHE A 5 39.33 3.82 -4.33
CA PHE A 5 38.90 4.01 -2.94
C PHE A 5 38.35 2.72 -2.35
N GLU A 6 37.49 2.02 -3.10
CA GLU A 6 36.90 0.75 -2.69
C GLU A 6 37.96 -0.33 -2.44
N LYS A 7 38.88 -0.53 -3.40
CA LYS A 7 40.01 -1.47 -3.24
C LYS A 7 40.90 -1.09 -2.05
N GLY A 8 41.12 0.21 -1.84
CA GLY A 8 41.87 0.72 -0.69
C GLY A 8 41.17 0.42 0.65
N PHE A 9 39.86 0.65 0.71
CA PHE A 9 39.04 0.39 1.89
C PHE A 9 38.94 -1.11 2.19
N ASN A 10 38.71 -1.95 1.19
CA ASN A 10 38.60 -3.40 1.38
C ASN A 10 39.92 -4.00 1.91
N LYS A 11 41.06 -3.47 1.46
CA LYS A 11 42.38 -3.83 2.01
C LYS A 11 42.54 -3.39 3.47
N PHE A 12 42.01 -2.23 3.83
CA PHE A 12 41.99 -1.77 5.23
C PHE A 12 41.07 -2.64 6.09
N ALA A 13 39.89 -3.02 5.59
CA ALA A 13 38.97 -3.92 6.26
C ALA A 13 39.61 -5.30 6.52
N ASP A 14 40.35 -5.85 5.54
CA ASP A 14 41.12 -7.09 5.72
C ASP A 14 42.14 -7.00 6.86
N MET A 15 42.91 -5.92 6.90
CA MET A 15 43.91 -5.69 7.94
C MET A 15 43.26 -5.51 9.31
N GLY A 16 42.18 -4.73 9.41
CA GLY A 16 41.47 -4.51 10.66
C GLY A 16 40.77 -5.78 11.18
N ASN A 17 40.21 -6.61 10.29
CA ASN A 17 39.62 -7.90 10.68
C ASN A 17 40.66 -8.89 11.21
N ALA A 18 41.86 -8.92 10.62
CA ALA A 18 42.96 -9.72 11.14
C ALA A 18 43.35 -9.30 12.57
N LEU A 19 43.44 -7.99 12.81
CA LEU A 19 43.72 -7.43 14.15
C LEU A 19 42.60 -7.73 15.15
N ASN A 20 41.33 -7.55 14.75
CA ASN A 20 40.17 -7.85 15.61
C ASN A 20 40.13 -9.32 16.01
N LYS A 21 40.48 -10.23 15.08
CA LYS A 21 40.54 -11.67 15.35
C LYS A 21 41.63 -12.03 16.37
N GLU A 22 42.81 -11.44 16.26
CA GLU A 22 43.89 -11.63 17.25
C GLU A 22 43.52 -11.04 18.62
N ALA A 23 42.93 -9.84 18.63
CA ALA A 23 42.49 -9.19 19.85
C ALA A 23 41.39 -9.99 20.57
N ASN A 24 40.38 -10.48 19.85
CA ASN A 24 39.32 -11.34 20.42
C ASN A 24 39.89 -12.66 20.97
N LYS A 25 40.90 -13.25 20.30
CA LYS A 25 41.58 -14.45 20.79
C LYS A 25 42.33 -14.20 22.10
N LEU A 26 43.00 -13.05 22.24
CA LEU A 26 43.69 -12.65 23.46
C LEU A 26 42.72 -12.38 24.62
N VAL A 27 41.58 -11.76 24.32
CA VAL A 27 40.55 -11.41 25.32
C VAL A 27 39.68 -12.62 25.70
N GLY A 28 39.70 -13.71 24.92
CA GLY A 28 38.95 -14.94 25.20
C GLY A 28 37.44 -14.81 24.99
N LYS A 29 36.98 -13.70 24.41
CA LYS A 29 35.59 -13.45 24.02
C LYS A 29 35.56 -12.47 22.85
N GLU A 30 34.47 -12.49 22.10
CA GLU A 30 34.28 -11.62 20.94
C GLU A 30 33.92 -10.19 21.42
N VAL A 31 34.86 -9.25 21.29
CA VAL A 31 34.72 -7.85 21.73
C VAL A 31 34.74 -6.90 20.54
N PHE A 32 35.57 -7.18 19.54
CA PHE A 32 35.72 -6.37 18.33
C PHE A 32 35.02 -7.08 17.17
N GLY A 33 33.98 -6.47 16.61
CA GLY A 33 33.24 -7.02 15.47
C GLY A 33 34.02 -6.93 14.14
N GLU A 34 33.49 -7.55 13.09
CA GLU A 34 34.09 -7.45 11.76
C GLU A 34 33.83 -6.09 11.09
N ILE A 35 34.87 -5.54 10.50
CA ILE A 35 34.82 -4.43 9.55
C ILE A 35 34.35 -5.02 8.21
N LYS A 36 33.13 -4.65 7.81
CA LYS A 36 32.54 -5.13 6.57
C LYS A 36 33.18 -4.45 5.35
N LYS A 37 33.47 -5.24 4.32
CA LYS A 37 33.99 -4.75 3.04
C LYS A 37 32.90 -4.05 2.26
N ILE A 38 33.29 -3.10 1.41
CA ILE A 38 32.44 -2.54 0.38
C ILE A 38 32.34 -3.58 -0.75
N GLU A 39 31.13 -3.94 -1.14
CA GLU A 39 30.90 -4.82 -2.30
C GLU A 39 31.18 -4.08 -3.62
N GLU A 40 31.76 -4.80 -4.59
CA GLU A 40 31.88 -4.28 -5.96
C GLU A 40 30.47 -4.03 -6.53
N PRO A 41 30.26 -2.94 -7.29
CA PRO A 41 28.97 -2.66 -7.92
C PRO A 41 28.52 -3.85 -8.76
N LYS A 42 27.42 -4.50 -8.35
CA LYS A 42 26.78 -5.56 -9.14
C LYS A 42 26.21 -4.95 -10.42
N VAL A 43 26.48 -5.59 -11.56
CA VAL A 43 25.92 -5.20 -12.86
C VAL A 43 24.68 -6.02 -13.10
N PHE A 44 23.53 -5.35 -13.15
CA PHE A 44 22.25 -5.96 -13.46
C PHE A 44 21.91 -5.70 -14.93
N PRO A 45 21.35 -6.69 -15.67
CA PRO A 45 20.85 -6.45 -17.00
C PRO A 45 19.68 -5.45 -16.98
N PRO A 46 19.45 -4.68 -18.05
CA PRO A 46 18.31 -3.76 -18.11
C PRO A 46 16.98 -4.50 -17.88
N PHE A 47 16.01 -3.88 -17.21
CA PHE A 47 14.71 -4.48 -16.93
C PHE A 47 13.97 -4.91 -18.21
N GLU A 48 14.15 -4.18 -19.30
CA GLU A 48 13.57 -4.46 -20.61
C GLU A 48 14.16 -5.70 -21.29
N SER A 49 15.30 -6.21 -20.80
CA SER A 49 15.91 -7.44 -21.33
C SER A 49 15.14 -8.70 -20.93
N TYR A 50 14.32 -8.63 -19.87
CA TYR A 50 13.47 -9.74 -19.45
C TYR A 50 12.21 -9.83 -20.31
N PRO A 51 11.67 -11.03 -20.57
CA PRO A 51 10.46 -11.21 -21.37
C PRO A 51 9.30 -10.34 -20.86
N PRO A 52 8.61 -9.59 -21.72
CA PRO A 52 7.41 -8.88 -21.32
C PRO A 52 6.25 -9.86 -21.10
N CYS A 53 5.30 -9.51 -20.24
CA CYS A 53 4.06 -10.27 -20.15
C CYS A 53 3.25 -10.08 -21.44
N THR A 54 2.92 -11.19 -22.11
CA THR A 54 2.23 -11.22 -23.41
C THR A 54 0.71 -11.20 -23.29
N VAL A 55 0.18 -11.21 -22.07
CA VAL A 55 -1.27 -11.12 -21.84
C VAL A 55 -1.72 -9.71 -22.23
N GLU A 56 -2.70 -9.62 -23.12
CA GLU A 56 -3.23 -8.34 -23.60
C GLU A 56 -3.78 -7.52 -22.43
N GLU A 57 -3.49 -6.23 -22.48
CA GLU A 57 -3.97 -5.28 -21.48
C GLU A 57 -5.48 -5.08 -21.60
N PRO A 58 -6.23 -5.00 -20.48
CA PRO A 58 -7.65 -4.70 -20.52
C PRO A 58 -7.93 -3.42 -21.31
N GLU A 59 -9.05 -3.40 -22.04
CA GLU A 59 -9.47 -2.22 -22.79
C GLU A 59 -9.57 -0.99 -21.88
N GLN A 60 -9.40 0.19 -22.49
CA GLN A 60 -9.59 1.45 -21.77
C GLN A 60 -11.04 1.56 -21.29
N TRP A 61 -11.23 2.06 -20.06
CA TRP A 61 -12.57 2.21 -19.49
C TRP A 61 -13.37 3.25 -20.26
N THR A 62 -14.63 2.91 -20.53
CA THR A 62 -15.59 3.82 -21.14
C THR A 62 -16.33 4.60 -20.05
N ALA A 63 -16.95 5.73 -20.44
CA ALA A 63 -17.76 6.50 -19.51
C ALA A 63 -19.02 5.70 -19.12
N LEU A 64 -19.10 5.34 -17.84
CA LEU A 64 -20.27 4.74 -17.20
C LEU A 64 -21.05 5.83 -16.45
N THR A 65 -22.35 5.60 -16.29
CA THR A 65 -23.23 6.47 -15.50
C THR A 65 -24.10 5.59 -14.60
N GLY A 66 -24.07 5.88 -13.31
CA GLY A 66 -24.93 5.24 -12.33
C GLY A 66 -26.33 5.86 -12.30
N ASN A 67 -27.14 5.39 -11.36
CA ASN A 67 -28.47 5.89 -11.06
C ASN A 67 -28.61 6.06 -9.54
N SER A 68 -29.44 7.01 -9.12
CA SER A 68 -29.82 7.10 -7.71
C SER A 68 -30.51 5.80 -7.28
N LYS A 69 -30.08 5.25 -6.14
CA LYS A 69 -30.62 4.00 -5.57
C LYS A 69 -31.04 4.21 -4.12
N GLN A 70 -31.94 3.36 -3.66
CA GLN A 70 -32.39 3.31 -2.27
C GLN A 70 -32.38 1.86 -1.81
N PHE A 71 -31.92 1.65 -0.58
CA PHE A 71 -31.99 0.37 0.10
C PHE A 71 -32.75 0.55 1.40
N GLU A 72 -33.59 -0.42 1.73
CA GLU A 72 -34.32 -0.45 3.00
C GLU A 72 -33.54 -1.26 4.03
N LEU A 73 -33.52 -0.76 5.27
CA LEU A 73 -32.99 -1.46 6.43
C LEU A 73 -33.94 -1.21 7.62
N ASP A 74 -34.75 -2.21 7.96
CA ASP A 74 -35.65 -2.13 9.12
C ASP A 74 -36.55 -0.86 9.07
N GLY A 75 -37.14 -0.60 7.91
CA GLY A 75 -37.96 0.59 7.64
C GLY A 75 -37.20 1.91 7.48
N ASN A 76 -35.86 1.91 7.56
CA ASN A 76 -35.00 3.07 7.31
C ASN A 76 -34.45 3.05 5.88
N ILE A 77 -34.24 4.21 5.28
CA ILE A 77 -33.76 4.33 3.90
C ILE A 77 -32.30 4.74 3.85
N ILE A 78 -31.48 3.92 3.18
CA ILE A 78 -30.11 4.24 2.78
C ILE A 78 -30.17 4.79 1.36
N ASN A 79 -29.75 6.04 1.18
CA ASN A 79 -29.75 6.69 -0.14
C ASN A 79 -28.37 6.62 -0.76
N VAL A 80 -28.31 6.25 -2.04
CA VAL A 80 -27.10 6.31 -2.85
C VAL A 80 -27.31 7.29 -3.98
N SER A 81 -26.47 8.32 -4.03
CA SER A 81 -26.53 9.32 -5.09
C SER A 81 -26.11 8.72 -6.44
N GLN A 82 -26.54 9.35 -7.52
CA GLN A 82 -26.11 8.98 -8.87
C GLN A 82 -24.58 8.98 -9.01
N GLU A 83 -23.89 9.93 -8.38
CA GLU A 83 -22.43 10.05 -8.43
C GLU A 83 -21.74 8.91 -7.68
N LEU A 84 -22.24 8.53 -6.50
CA LEU A 84 -21.72 7.38 -5.75
C LEU A 84 -21.99 6.07 -6.49
N ASP A 85 -23.19 5.88 -7.05
CA ASP A 85 -23.48 4.71 -7.87
C ASP A 85 -22.61 4.68 -9.14
N THR A 86 -22.34 5.84 -9.76
CA THR A 86 -21.42 5.94 -10.90
C THR A 86 -20.03 5.45 -10.51
N CYS A 87 -19.51 5.81 -9.33
CA CYS A 87 -18.26 5.26 -8.83
C CYS A 87 -18.33 3.74 -8.69
N PHE A 88 -19.45 3.22 -8.19
CA PHE A 88 -19.64 1.79 -8.00
C PHE A 88 -19.76 0.99 -9.30
N GLN A 89 -20.22 1.60 -10.40
CA GLN A 89 -20.18 0.97 -11.73
C GLN A 89 -18.76 0.63 -12.20
N TYR A 90 -17.73 1.30 -11.67
CA TYR A 90 -16.33 1.00 -12.01
C TYR A 90 -15.67 -0.07 -11.12
N LYS A 91 -16.32 -0.55 -10.05
CA LYS A 91 -15.69 -1.48 -9.07
C LYS A 91 -15.02 -2.68 -9.75
N ASP A 92 -15.75 -3.36 -10.62
CA ASP A 92 -15.26 -4.57 -11.27
C ASP A 92 -14.17 -4.27 -12.29
N LEU A 93 -14.20 -3.09 -12.92
CA LEU A 93 -13.14 -2.63 -13.82
C LEU A 93 -11.84 -2.36 -13.07
N PHE A 94 -11.92 -1.76 -11.87
CA PHE A 94 -10.77 -1.59 -10.98
C PHE A 94 -10.21 -2.94 -10.53
N LYS A 95 -11.07 -3.89 -10.11
CA LYS A 95 -10.65 -5.24 -9.70
C LYS A 95 -9.96 -6.00 -10.84
N GLN A 96 -10.58 -6.02 -12.01
CA GLN A 96 -10.03 -6.69 -13.19
C GLN A 96 -8.67 -6.10 -13.60
N SER A 97 -8.57 -4.77 -13.63
CA SER A 97 -7.33 -4.10 -14.00
C SER A 97 -6.23 -4.30 -12.94
N ALA A 98 -6.57 -4.17 -11.66
CA ALA A 98 -5.64 -4.43 -10.55
C ALA A 98 -5.12 -5.88 -10.58
N GLN A 99 -6.01 -6.86 -10.80
CA GLN A 99 -5.61 -8.26 -10.95
C GLN A 99 -4.68 -8.46 -12.15
N TYR A 100 -5.00 -7.85 -13.28
CA TYR A 100 -4.17 -7.92 -14.47
C TYR A 100 -2.74 -7.40 -14.20
N TYR A 101 -2.61 -6.20 -13.65
CA TYR A 101 -1.28 -5.63 -13.37
C TYR A 101 -0.56 -6.34 -12.23
N ALA A 102 -1.26 -6.86 -11.23
CA ALA A 102 -0.66 -7.68 -10.18
C ALA A 102 -0.10 -9.00 -10.74
N ASN A 103 -0.83 -9.66 -11.64
CA ASN A 103 -0.35 -10.85 -12.34
C ASN A 103 0.88 -10.54 -13.20
N ARG A 104 0.93 -9.36 -13.83
CA ARG A 104 2.15 -8.90 -14.56
C ARG A 104 3.32 -8.70 -13.61
N PHE A 105 3.09 -8.07 -12.46
CA PHE A 105 4.11 -7.91 -11.43
C PHE A 105 4.68 -9.27 -11.01
N GLU A 106 3.81 -10.22 -10.66
CA GLU A 106 4.21 -11.58 -10.28
C GLU A 106 4.99 -12.28 -11.41
N PHE A 107 4.51 -12.16 -12.65
CA PHE A 107 5.22 -12.70 -13.82
C PHE A 107 6.63 -12.11 -13.94
N ARG A 108 6.79 -10.79 -13.87
CA ARG A 108 8.09 -10.11 -13.99
C ARG A 108 9.00 -10.46 -12.81
N TYR A 109 8.45 -10.54 -11.60
CA TYR A 109 9.15 -10.96 -10.40
C TYR A 109 9.82 -12.32 -10.60
N HIS A 110 9.08 -13.32 -11.06
CA HIS A 110 9.64 -14.66 -11.29
C HIS A 110 10.68 -14.75 -12.42
N GLN A 111 10.78 -13.74 -13.29
CA GLN A 111 11.82 -13.69 -14.33
C GLN A 111 13.12 -13.04 -13.84
N CYS A 112 13.00 -11.95 -13.08
CA CYS A 112 14.14 -11.08 -12.77
C CYS A 112 14.63 -11.15 -11.31
N VAL A 113 13.77 -11.55 -10.36
CA VAL A 113 14.12 -11.64 -8.95
C VAL A 113 14.58 -13.04 -8.59
N LYS A 114 15.79 -13.13 -8.03
CA LYS A 114 16.42 -14.39 -7.59
C LYS A 114 16.91 -14.32 -6.15
N ASP A 115 17.14 -13.12 -5.65
CA ASP A 115 17.77 -12.84 -4.38
C ASP A 115 17.42 -11.42 -3.91
N TYR A 116 17.97 -11.06 -2.76
CA TYR A 116 17.85 -9.75 -2.14
C TYR A 116 18.22 -8.59 -3.10
N ASP A 117 19.35 -8.70 -3.80
CA ASP A 117 19.89 -7.59 -4.59
C ASP A 117 19.11 -7.38 -5.88
N THR A 118 18.62 -8.45 -6.51
CA THR A 118 17.74 -8.36 -7.68
C THR A 118 16.36 -7.83 -7.32
N LEU A 119 15.78 -8.20 -6.16
CA LEU A 119 14.54 -7.60 -5.68
C LEU A 119 14.71 -6.10 -5.41
N LEU A 120 15.77 -5.74 -4.69
CA LEU A 120 16.13 -4.34 -4.45
C LEU A 120 16.25 -3.55 -5.76
N HIS A 121 16.88 -4.14 -6.77
CA HIS A 121 17.17 -3.44 -8.01
C HIS A 121 15.92 -3.24 -8.88
N TYR A 122 15.09 -4.28 -9.06
CA TYR A 122 13.97 -4.24 -10.02
C TYR A 122 12.61 -3.93 -9.43
N PHE A 123 12.46 -3.86 -8.09
CA PHE A 123 11.15 -3.69 -7.46
C PHE A 123 10.38 -2.49 -8.00
N GLU A 124 11.04 -1.33 -8.09
CA GLU A 124 10.38 -0.10 -8.55
C GLU A 124 9.88 -0.23 -9.98
N ASP A 125 10.71 -0.72 -10.90
CA ASP A 125 10.34 -0.88 -12.30
C ASP A 125 9.13 -1.81 -12.43
N MET A 126 9.14 -2.95 -11.74
CA MET A 126 8.00 -3.88 -11.74
C MET A 126 6.73 -3.27 -11.13
N TYR A 127 6.88 -2.58 -10.00
CA TYR A 127 5.76 -1.97 -9.28
C TYR A 127 5.12 -0.84 -10.09
N MET A 128 5.94 0.01 -10.71
CA MET A 128 5.45 1.13 -11.51
C MET A 128 4.94 0.70 -12.89
N GLU A 129 5.45 -0.41 -13.47
CA GLU A 129 4.89 -1.02 -14.68
C GLU A 129 3.39 -1.34 -14.51
N GLY A 130 2.95 -1.68 -13.29
CA GLY A 130 1.54 -1.93 -12.96
C GLY A 130 0.80 -0.72 -12.38
N LEU A 131 1.40 0.00 -11.43
CA LEU A 131 0.70 1.09 -10.73
C LEU A 131 0.44 2.31 -11.61
N ALA A 132 1.40 2.69 -12.47
CA ALA A 132 1.27 3.87 -13.32
C ALA A 132 0.02 3.80 -14.23
N PRO A 133 -0.21 2.73 -15.01
CA PRO A 133 -1.39 2.65 -15.85
C PRO A 133 -2.71 2.54 -15.04
N MET A 134 -2.71 1.93 -13.84
CA MET A 134 -3.87 1.99 -12.94
C MET A 134 -4.20 3.44 -12.54
N LEU A 135 -3.18 4.22 -12.21
CA LEU A 135 -3.34 5.63 -11.86
C LEU A 135 -3.80 6.47 -13.06
N GLU A 136 -3.33 6.20 -14.28
CA GLU A 136 -3.82 6.90 -15.49
C GLU A 136 -5.31 6.64 -15.70
N ARG A 137 -5.74 5.38 -15.56
CA ARG A 137 -7.15 4.97 -15.71
C ARG A 137 -8.01 5.65 -14.66
N ALA A 138 -7.61 5.62 -13.39
CA ALA A 138 -8.31 6.29 -12.30
C ALA A 138 -8.36 7.82 -12.47
N TYR A 139 -7.24 8.45 -12.87
CA TYR A 139 -7.15 9.88 -13.10
C TYR A 139 -8.08 10.34 -14.24
N SER A 140 -8.20 9.54 -15.30
CA SER A 140 -9.08 9.83 -16.43
C SER A 140 -10.55 9.92 -16.03
N LEU A 141 -10.96 9.22 -14.95
CA LEU A 141 -12.33 9.27 -14.46
C LEU A 141 -12.73 10.62 -13.90
N PHE A 142 -11.79 11.45 -13.42
CA PHE A 142 -12.12 12.81 -12.98
C PHE A 142 -12.83 13.63 -14.06
N LEU A 143 -12.45 13.42 -15.33
CA LEU A 143 -13.11 14.08 -16.47
C LEU A 143 -14.57 13.64 -16.63
N VAL A 144 -14.87 12.36 -16.36
CA VAL A 144 -16.24 11.82 -16.39
C VAL A 144 -17.11 12.46 -15.31
N PHE A 145 -16.52 12.79 -14.16
CA PHE A 145 -17.19 13.49 -13.05
C PHE A 145 -17.16 15.02 -13.18
N GLY A 146 -16.63 15.57 -14.28
CA GLY A 146 -16.55 17.02 -14.49
C GLY A 146 -15.53 17.73 -13.58
N VAL A 147 -14.53 17.00 -13.09
CA VAL A 147 -13.45 17.51 -12.25
C VAL A 147 -12.20 17.77 -13.11
N PHE A 148 -11.81 19.03 -13.25
CA PHE A 148 -10.75 19.47 -14.18
C PHE A 148 -9.54 20.12 -13.50
N ASN A 149 -9.57 20.24 -12.17
CA ASN A 149 -8.59 20.96 -11.35
C ASN A 149 -7.68 20.02 -10.54
N VAL A 150 -7.78 18.70 -10.73
CA VAL A 150 -6.93 17.73 -10.06
C VAL A 150 -5.59 17.66 -10.79
N ASP A 151 -4.51 17.95 -10.08
CA ASP A 151 -3.16 17.76 -10.58
C ASP A 151 -2.77 16.27 -10.53
N LYS A 152 -2.28 15.75 -11.65
CA LYS A 152 -1.90 14.35 -11.80
C LYS A 152 -0.82 13.93 -10.82
N GLN A 153 0.21 14.76 -10.62
CA GLN A 153 1.31 14.41 -9.71
C GLN A 153 0.82 14.36 -8.26
N THR A 154 -0.07 15.27 -7.87
CA THR A 154 -0.69 15.30 -6.55
C THR A 154 -1.51 14.04 -6.30
N PHE A 155 -2.29 13.58 -7.28
CA PHE A 155 -3.03 12.32 -7.20
C PHE A 155 -2.09 11.10 -7.04
N TYR A 156 -1.01 11.05 -7.82
CA TYR A 156 -0.05 9.94 -7.78
C TYR A 156 0.69 9.90 -6.43
N ASN A 157 1.11 11.06 -5.95
CA ASN A 157 1.74 11.18 -4.64
C ASN A 157 0.78 10.77 -3.53
N TYR A 158 -0.50 11.14 -3.60
CA TYR A 158 -1.49 10.71 -2.60
C TYR A 158 -1.61 9.19 -2.53
N GLN A 159 -1.72 8.51 -3.67
CA GLN A 159 -1.75 7.05 -3.72
C GLN A 159 -0.52 6.47 -3.05
N LEU A 160 0.67 6.90 -3.46
CA LEU A 160 1.93 6.41 -2.92
C LEU A 160 2.08 6.73 -1.43
N ASP A 161 1.62 7.89 -0.94
CA ASP A 161 1.62 8.28 0.47
C ASP A 161 0.64 7.45 1.33
N THR A 162 -0.46 6.96 0.74
CA THR A 162 -1.60 6.40 1.50
C THR A 162 -1.71 4.89 1.40
N TYR A 163 -1.50 4.32 0.21
CA TYR A 163 -1.75 2.92 -0.12
C TYR A 163 -0.48 2.30 -0.74
N ASN A 164 0.41 1.89 0.15
CA ASN A 164 1.79 1.52 -0.17
C ASN A 164 2.26 0.30 0.65
N ARG A 165 1.36 -0.67 0.87
CA ARG A 165 1.66 -1.86 1.68
C ARG A 165 2.83 -2.64 1.11
N ALA A 166 2.88 -2.85 -0.20
CA ALA A 166 3.98 -3.56 -0.84
C ALA A 166 5.29 -2.78 -0.66
N VAL A 167 5.27 -1.46 -0.87
CA VAL A 167 6.43 -0.59 -0.67
C VAL A 167 6.90 -0.63 0.80
N THR A 168 5.97 -0.68 1.75
CA THR A 168 6.26 -0.78 3.18
C THR A 168 6.89 -2.13 3.54
N SER A 169 6.35 -3.23 3.03
CA SER A 169 6.88 -4.59 3.26
C SER A 169 8.27 -4.74 2.63
N TYR A 170 8.43 -4.30 1.39
CA TYR A 170 9.71 -4.20 0.70
C TYR A 170 10.71 -3.40 1.52
N SER A 171 10.35 -2.18 1.93
CA SER A 171 11.23 -1.30 2.70
C SER A 171 11.61 -1.90 4.05
N THR A 172 10.65 -2.50 4.76
CA THR A 172 10.87 -3.16 6.05
C THR A 172 11.83 -4.33 5.91
N MET A 173 11.66 -5.17 4.89
CA MET A 173 12.55 -6.28 4.58
C MET A 173 13.98 -5.80 4.32
N LEU A 174 14.14 -4.67 3.62
CA LEU A 174 15.43 -4.06 3.36
C LEU A 174 16.05 -3.33 4.57
N GLY A 175 15.36 -3.25 5.70
CA GLY A 175 15.79 -2.46 6.86
C GLY A 175 15.67 -0.94 6.65
N ILE A 176 14.87 -0.51 5.66
CA ILE A 176 14.58 0.89 5.35
C ILE A 176 13.59 1.44 6.37
N THR A 177 14.04 2.39 7.18
CA THR A 177 13.16 3.15 8.06
C THR A 177 12.43 4.20 7.22
N LEU A 178 11.19 3.90 6.81
CA LEU A 178 10.29 4.89 6.24
C LEU A 178 9.70 5.76 7.37
N GLU A 179 9.73 7.08 7.22
CA GLU A 179 8.95 7.97 8.08
C GLU A 179 7.46 7.67 7.84
N LYS A 180 6.82 6.99 8.79
CA LYS A 180 5.37 6.81 8.77
C LYS A 180 4.70 8.18 8.93
N LYS A 181 4.18 8.74 7.85
CA LYS A 181 3.00 9.60 8.00
C LYS A 181 1.86 8.69 8.43
N GLN A 182 1.56 8.66 9.73
CA GLN A 182 0.35 8.01 10.22
C GLN A 182 -0.87 8.78 9.68
N SER A 183 -1.30 8.46 8.46
CA SER A 183 -2.63 8.78 7.94
C SER A 183 -3.55 7.55 7.96
N ALA A 184 -3.04 6.40 8.39
CA ALA A 184 -3.73 5.10 8.38
C ALA A 184 -4.87 4.96 9.41
N ASP A 185 -5.66 6.01 9.65
CA ASP A 185 -7.07 5.84 10.04
C ASP A 185 -7.99 5.78 8.80
N SER A 186 -7.43 5.86 7.58
CA SER A 186 -8.18 5.65 6.33
C SER A 186 -8.28 4.16 5.96
N PHE A 187 -9.50 3.63 6.00
CA PHE A 187 -10.02 2.38 5.39
C PHE A 187 -9.32 1.02 5.61
N GLY A 188 -8.07 0.99 6.08
CA GLY A 188 -7.21 -0.21 6.04
C GLY A 188 -6.91 -0.87 7.38
N ASN A 189 -7.32 -0.32 8.53
CA ASN A 189 -6.92 -0.87 9.83
C ASN A 189 -7.76 -2.06 10.34
N LYS A 190 -8.78 -2.53 9.61
CA LYS A 190 -9.64 -3.63 10.09
C LYS A 190 -10.04 -4.72 9.07
N LEU A 191 -9.51 -4.74 7.86
CA LEU A 191 -9.69 -5.87 6.95
C LEU A 191 -8.42 -6.71 6.91
N GLY A 192 -8.53 -7.93 7.46
CA GLY A 192 -7.49 -8.94 7.45
C GLY A 192 -6.95 -9.23 8.84
N ASN A 193 -7.58 -10.14 9.56
CA ASN A 193 -6.97 -10.90 10.65
C ASN A 193 -5.88 -11.85 10.10
N SER A 194 -4.95 -11.33 9.31
CA SER A 194 -3.77 -12.04 8.84
C SER A 194 -2.59 -11.08 8.99
N VAL A 195 -1.74 -11.42 9.95
CA VAL A 195 -0.58 -10.66 10.45
C VAL A 195 -0.96 -9.60 11.50
N ARG A 196 -1.19 -10.10 12.72
CA ARG A 196 -0.55 -9.45 13.88
C ARG A 196 0.91 -9.25 13.49
N LEU A 197 1.32 -8.02 13.20
CA LEU A 197 2.71 -7.62 13.26
C LEU A 197 3.14 -7.80 14.72
N GLN A 198 3.58 -9.01 15.03
CA GLN A 198 4.39 -9.30 16.18
C GLN A 198 5.80 -8.78 15.86
N GLY A 199 5.91 -7.47 15.75
CA GLY A 199 7.15 -6.72 15.62
C GLY A 199 7.08 -5.62 16.67
N GLY A 200 7.74 -5.85 17.81
CA GLY A 200 7.71 -5.01 18.99
C GLY A 200 7.97 -3.53 18.68
N GLY A 201 7.31 -2.68 19.46
CA GLY A 201 7.37 -1.24 19.29
C GLY A 201 8.77 -0.66 19.40
N PHE A 202 9.05 0.31 18.53
CA PHE A 202 9.99 1.39 18.78
C PHE A 202 9.39 2.65 18.18
N GLY A 203 8.94 3.56 19.05
CA GLY A 203 8.84 4.96 18.71
C GLY A 203 10.18 5.64 19.01
N LEU A 204 10.49 6.73 18.30
CA LEU A 204 11.10 7.95 18.85
C LEU A 204 11.22 9.03 17.77
N LYS A 205 11.27 10.27 18.26
CA LYS A 205 11.01 11.54 17.59
C LYS A 205 12.21 12.06 16.76
N GLY A 206 11.89 12.71 15.64
CA GLY A 206 12.46 14.00 15.22
C GLY A 206 13.66 14.00 14.25
N ALA A 207 13.50 14.65 13.09
CA ALA A 207 14.29 15.82 12.65
C ALA A 207 13.81 16.31 11.27
N ALA A 208 13.04 17.39 11.25
CA ALA A 208 12.77 18.15 10.03
C ALA A 208 14.03 18.92 9.60
N LYS A 209 14.46 18.78 8.34
CA LYS A 209 15.21 19.80 7.57
C LYS A 209 15.29 19.41 6.10
N GLY A 210 14.69 20.24 5.24
CA GLY A 210 14.59 20.01 3.80
C GLY A 210 15.82 20.41 2.98
N ILE A 211 15.68 20.27 1.66
CA ILE A 211 16.10 21.17 0.57
C ILE A 211 15.32 20.74 -0.68
N ALA A 212 14.93 21.74 -1.47
CA ALA A 212 14.09 21.65 -2.66
C ALA A 212 14.87 21.55 -3.98
N LYS A 213 14.14 21.10 -5.02
CA LYS A 213 14.35 21.09 -6.49
C LYS A 213 14.59 19.70 -7.08
N ALA A 214 13.90 19.23 -8.12
CA ALA A 214 12.69 19.67 -8.82
C ALA A 214 12.15 18.44 -9.60
N GLU A 215 10.83 18.30 -9.60
CA GLU A 215 9.98 17.46 -10.47
C GLU A 215 10.20 15.92 -10.47
N THR A 216 9.07 15.21 -10.28
CA THR A 216 8.86 13.74 -10.28
C THR A 216 9.38 12.94 -9.06
N PHE A 217 8.54 12.05 -8.51
CA PHE A 217 8.95 10.92 -7.63
C PHE A 217 9.50 11.24 -6.22
N ASN A 218 8.81 12.07 -5.43
CA ASN A 218 9.17 12.30 -4.02
C ASN A 218 8.45 11.38 -3.01
N PHE A 219 8.00 10.20 -3.45
CA PHE A 219 7.66 9.10 -2.55
C PHE A 219 8.80 8.06 -2.58
N GLY A 220 9.49 7.88 -1.45
CA GLY A 220 10.44 6.77 -1.20
C GLY A 220 11.78 6.74 -1.96
N MET A 221 11.92 7.39 -3.10
CA MET A 221 13.06 7.20 -4.01
C MET A 221 14.36 7.91 -3.62
N SER A 222 14.26 9.06 -2.94
CA SER A 222 15.44 9.73 -2.37
C SER A 222 16.02 8.96 -1.16
N ALA A 223 15.23 8.10 -0.52
CA ALA A 223 15.70 7.17 0.51
C ALA A 223 16.44 5.97 -0.11
N LEU A 224 15.99 5.45 -1.26
CA LEU A 224 16.66 4.37 -2.00
C LEU A 224 18.07 4.77 -2.45
N GLY A 225 18.27 5.98 -2.98
CA GLY A 225 19.60 6.48 -3.34
C GLY A 225 20.58 6.61 -2.17
N LYS A 226 20.10 6.82 -0.94
CA LYS A 226 20.92 6.79 0.29
C LYS A 226 21.09 5.36 0.83
N PHE A 227 20.14 4.46 0.61
CA PHE A 227 20.17 3.08 1.07
C PHE A 227 21.17 2.18 0.34
N VAL A 228 21.36 2.41 -0.96
CA VAL A 228 22.43 1.76 -1.74
C VAL A 228 23.80 1.96 -1.09
N SER A 229 24.02 3.04 -0.32
CA SER A 229 25.27 3.25 0.42
C SER A 229 25.40 2.47 1.74
N HIS A 230 24.29 2.09 2.39
CA HIS A 230 24.28 1.25 3.61
C HIS A 230 24.24 -0.25 3.31
N GLN A 231 23.70 -0.66 2.16
CA GLN A 231 23.67 -2.07 1.71
C GLN A 231 25.02 -2.63 1.31
N LEU A 232 26.01 -1.75 1.06
CA LEU A 232 27.42 -2.12 0.94
C LEU A 232 28.00 -2.70 2.25
N GLN A 233 27.20 -2.81 3.33
CA GLN A 233 27.60 -3.33 4.63
C GLN A 233 26.76 -4.54 5.08
N MET A 234 26.13 -5.31 4.19
CA MET A 234 25.55 -6.62 4.56
C MET A 234 26.29 -7.74 3.83
N SER A 235 26.56 -8.85 4.52
CA SER A 235 27.13 -10.04 3.90
C SER A 235 26.10 -10.76 3.02
N ASP A 236 26.57 -11.55 2.07
CA ASP A 236 25.69 -12.38 1.22
C ASP A 236 24.83 -13.34 2.09
N GLU A 237 25.36 -13.85 3.21
CA GLU A 237 24.60 -14.68 4.15
C GLU A 237 23.49 -13.89 4.86
N GLU A 238 23.76 -12.66 5.30
CA GLU A 238 22.75 -11.79 5.90
C GLU A 238 21.62 -11.49 4.90
N LYS A 239 21.98 -11.14 3.67
CA LYS A 239 21.04 -10.89 2.57
C LYS A 239 20.18 -12.12 2.26
N ALA A 240 20.80 -13.30 2.15
CA ALA A 240 20.09 -14.56 1.91
C ALA A 240 19.15 -14.91 3.08
N GLN A 241 19.56 -14.68 4.32
CA GLN A 241 18.72 -14.91 5.50
C GLN A 241 17.51 -13.97 5.54
N ILE A 242 17.68 -12.70 5.16
CA ILE A 242 16.58 -11.74 5.05
C ILE A 242 15.61 -12.17 3.95
N PHE A 243 16.14 -12.43 2.75
CA PHE A 243 15.34 -12.81 1.58
C PHE A 243 14.57 -14.12 1.80
N SER A 244 15.16 -15.11 2.49
CA SER A 244 14.48 -16.38 2.81
C SER A 244 13.25 -16.24 3.74
N LYS A 245 13.11 -15.10 4.44
CA LYS A 245 11.95 -14.80 5.28
C LYS A 245 10.87 -14.03 4.52
N PHE A 246 11.16 -13.60 3.30
CA PHE A 246 10.22 -12.91 2.45
C PHE A 246 9.09 -13.85 2.03
N LYS A 247 7.85 -13.39 2.16
CA LYS A 247 6.65 -14.16 1.84
C LYS A 247 6.05 -13.62 0.56
N GLU A 248 6.41 -14.25 -0.56
CA GLU A 248 6.00 -13.82 -1.90
C GLU A 248 4.48 -13.78 -2.04
N ASP A 249 3.78 -14.78 -1.49
CA ASP A 249 2.32 -14.88 -1.52
C ASP A 249 1.63 -13.70 -0.82
N VAL A 250 2.17 -13.26 0.32
CA VAL A 250 1.67 -12.07 1.03
C VAL A 250 2.01 -10.81 0.25
N PHE A 251 3.23 -10.72 -0.28
CA PHE A 251 3.69 -9.56 -1.02
C PHE A 251 2.90 -9.32 -2.31
N PHE A 252 2.57 -10.36 -3.08
CA PHE A 252 1.76 -10.23 -4.28
C PHE A 252 0.34 -9.73 -3.97
N LYS A 253 -0.25 -10.17 -2.85
CA LYS A 253 -1.53 -9.63 -2.37
C LYS A 253 -1.41 -8.16 -1.99
N GLU A 254 -0.31 -7.75 -1.37
CA GLU A 254 -0.07 -6.34 -1.05
C GLU A 254 0.07 -5.48 -2.31
N VAL A 255 0.74 -5.98 -3.35
CA VAL A 255 0.83 -5.31 -4.65
C VAL A 255 -0.54 -5.17 -5.29
N TYR A 256 -1.33 -6.24 -5.35
CA TYR A 256 -2.72 -6.20 -5.82
C TYR A 256 -3.55 -5.17 -5.04
N ASN A 257 -3.46 -5.19 -3.71
CA ASN A 257 -4.20 -4.27 -2.86
C ASN A 257 -3.78 -2.81 -3.07
N ASP A 258 -2.49 -2.53 -3.22
CA ASP A 258 -2.01 -1.18 -3.56
C ASP A 258 -2.63 -0.72 -4.89
N TYR A 259 -2.61 -1.57 -5.92
CA TYR A 259 -3.19 -1.24 -7.24
C TYR A 259 -4.71 -1.04 -7.15
N LEU A 260 -5.41 -1.93 -6.45
CA LEU A 260 -6.85 -1.83 -6.24
C LEU A 260 -7.25 -0.56 -5.48
N CYS A 261 -6.41 -0.13 -4.53
CA CYS A 261 -6.64 1.08 -3.74
C CYS A 261 -6.58 2.38 -4.54
N THR A 262 -6.14 2.36 -5.80
CA THR A 262 -6.32 3.52 -6.71
C THR A 262 -7.80 3.91 -6.85
N PHE A 263 -8.72 2.96 -6.66
CA PHE A 263 -10.16 3.22 -6.53
C PHE A 263 -10.44 4.19 -5.37
N PHE A 264 -9.96 3.88 -4.16
CA PHE A 264 -10.19 4.72 -2.99
C PHE A 264 -9.49 6.08 -3.08
N SER A 265 -8.31 6.14 -3.70
CA SER A 265 -7.67 7.42 -4.02
C SER A 265 -8.54 8.29 -4.92
N MET A 266 -9.17 7.71 -5.95
CA MET A 266 -10.10 8.43 -6.81
C MET A 266 -11.33 8.91 -6.01
N ILE A 267 -11.94 8.05 -5.20
CA ILE A 267 -13.09 8.42 -4.35
C ILE A 267 -12.72 9.59 -3.43
N GLN A 268 -11.54 9.57 -2.80
CA GLN A 268 -11.08 10.66 -1.93
C GLN A 268 -11.06 12.00 -2.69
N PHE A 269 -10.47 12.03 -3.88
CA PHE A 269 -10.37 13.25 -4.67
C PHE A 269 -11.73 13.73 -5.17
N LEU A 270 -12.65 12.82 -5.51
CA LEU A 270 -14.03 13.18 -5.84
C LEU A 270 -14.77 13.79 -4.63
N ALA A 271 -14.57 13.23 -3.44
CA ALA A 271 -15.12 13.77 -2.20
C ALA A 271 -14.54 15.16 -1.87
N ASP A 272 -13.22 15.34 -1.99
CA ASP A 272 -12.54 16.61 -1.75
C ASP A 272 -12.95 17.70 -2.74
N ASN A 273 -13.37 17.32 -3.96
CA ASN A 273 -13.95 18.23 -4.96
C ASN A 273 -15.47 18.39 -4.83
N GLY A 274 -16.09 17.86 -3.78
CA GLY A 274 -17.51 18.04 -3.48
C GLY A 274 -18.47 17.27 -4.39
N ILE A 275 -17.97 16.31 -5.17
CA ILE A 275 -18.78 15.43 -6.03
C ILE A 275 -19.56 14.43 -5.17
N LEU A 276 -18.87 13.76 -4.24
CA LEU A 276 -19.46 12.78 -3.33
C LEU A 276 -19.93 13.43 -2.03
N LYS A 277 -20.92 14.32 -2.14
CA LYS A 277 -21.45 15.09 -0.99
C LYS A 277 -21.82 14.16 0.17
N GLN A 278 -21.40 14.54 1.38
CA GLN A 278 -21.69 13.82 2.63
C GLN A 278 -21.13 12.39 2.72
N ILE A 279 -20.30 11.97 1.76
CA ILE A 279 -19.54 10.73 1.81
C ILE A 279 -18.18 10.99 2.43
N TYR A 280 -17.83 10.20 3.42
CA TYR A 280 -16.56 10.26 4.12
C TYR A 280 -15.70 9.06 3.74
N THR A 281 -14.55 9.37 3.17
CA THR A 281 -13.49 8.43 2.79
C THR A 281 -12.44 8.23 3.87
N LYS A 282 -12.65 8.80 5.06
CA LYS A 282 -11.80 8.58 6.23
C LYS A 282 -12.70 8.44 7.45
N THR A 283 -12.38 7.47 8.30
CA THR A 283 -13.02 7.34 9.61
C THR A 283 -12.23 8.11 10.65
N GLY A 284 -12.86 8.39 11.79
CA GLY A 284 -12.23 9.14 12.87
C GLY A 284 -12.81 8.76 14.23
N ASN A 285 -12.46 9.51 15.27
CA ASN A 285 -12.89 9.23 16.64
C ASN A 285 -14.42 9.18 16.77
N GLU A 286 -15.14 10.11 16.14
CA GLU A 286 -16.60 10.13 16.17
C GLU A 286 -17.20 8.85 15.58
N TYR A 287 -16.73 8.45 14.40
CA TYR A 287 -17.10 7.19 13.76
C TYR A 287 -16.83 5.98 14.67
N ASN A 288 -15.63 5.89 15.23
CA ASN A 288 -15.24 4.79 16.11
C ASN A 288 -16.11 4.72 17.37
N THR A 289 -16.45 5.88 17.94
CA THR A 289 -17.38 6.00 19.06
C THR A 289 -18.78 5.51 18.68
N MET A 290 -19.29 5.84 17.49
CA MET A 290 -20.59 5.34 17.01
C MET A 290 -20.60 3.82 16.88
N ILE A 291 -19.58 3.22 16.22
CA ILE A 291 -19.45 1.75 16.11
C ILE A 291 -19.41 1.08 17.49
N ASN A 292 -18.62 1.63 18.43
CA ASN A 292 -18.49 1.05 19.76
C ASN A 292 -19.81 1.17 20.57
N ASN A 293 -20.52 2.29 20.44
CA ASN A 293 -21.80 2.48 21.10
C ASN A 293 -22.87 1.54 20.56
N LEU A 294 -22.91 1.28 19.26
CA LEU A 294 -23.85 0.31 18.66
C LEU A 294 -23.65 -1.12 19.17
N LYS A 295 -22.42 -1.47 19.59
CA LYS A 295 -22.12 -2.76 20.22
C LYS A 295 -22.52 -2.84 21.69
N ASN A 296 -22.89 -1.71 22.31
CA ASN A 296 -23.26 -1.67 23.72
C ASN A 296 -24.65 -2.28 23.94
N PRO A 297 -24.83 -3.24 24.87
CA PRO A 297 -26.13 -3.84 25.18
C PRO A 297 -27.21 -2.83 25.60
N MET A 298 -26.81 -1.69 26.17
CA MET A 298 -27.71 -0.63 26.63
C MET A 298 -28.10 0.37 25.53
N PHE A 299 -27.58 0.23 24.30
CA PHE A 299 -27.96 1.10 23.19
C PHE A 299 -29.45 0.91 22.84
N PRO A 300 -30.24 1.98 22.65
CA PRO A 300 -31.67 1.88 22.33
C PRO A 300 -31.90 1.08 21.04
N LYS A 301 -32.55 -0.08 21.17
CA LYS A 301 -32.70 -1.04 20.07
C LYS A 301 -33.50 -0.49 18.90
N ASP A 302 -34.50 0.34 19.18
CA ASP A 302 -35.31 1.07 18.20
C ASP A 302 -34.52 2.10 17.36
N ARG A 303 -33.30 2.46 17.79
CA ARG A 303 -32.44 3.43 17.09
C ARG A 303 -31.29 2.79 16.32
N VAL A 304 -31.12 1.47 16.43
CA VAL A 304 -30.00 0.76 15.79
C VAL A 304 -30.10 0.86 14.28
N GLY A 305 -31.27 0.55 13.70
CA GLY A 305 -31.49 0.61 12.25
C GLY A 305 -31.25 1.99 11.67
N GLN A 306 -31.78 3.03 12.33
CA GLN A 306 -31.60 4.42 11.90
C GLN A 306 -30.13 4.83 11.89
N LEU A 307 -29.40 4.59 12.99
CA LEU A 307 -27.99 4.98 13.07
C LEU A 307 -27.14 4.17 12.09
N LEU A 308 -27.41 2.86 11.94
CA LEU A 308 -26.66 2.02 11.01
C LEU A 308 -26.89 2.44 9.54
N ALA A 309 -28.13 2.76 9.17
CA ALA A 309 -28.46 3.28 7.84
C ALA A 309 -27.77 4.63 7.54
N ASP A 310 -27.74 5.55 8.53
CA ASP A 310 -27.02 6.82 8.42
C ASP A 310 -25.50 6.61 8.29
N MET A 311 -24.94 5.66 9.05
CA MET A 311 -23.52 5.32 8.97
C MET A 311 -23.15 4.71 7.62
N ILE A 312 -23.92 3.76 7.10
CA ILE A 312 -23.69 3.19 5.76
C ILE A 312 -23.79 4.27 4.69
N SER A 313 -24.75 5.20 4.80
CA SER A 313 -24.91 6.30 3.86
C SER A 313 -23.70 7.25 3.87
N LYS A 314 -23.10 7.51 5.04
CA LYS A 314 -21.97 8.44 5.21
C LYS A 314 -20.61 7.79 4.99
N TYR A 315 -20.46 6.52 5.34
CA TYR A 315 -19.22 5.76 5.32
C TYR A 315 -19.38 4.46 4.50
N PRO A 316 -19.84 4.52 3.24
CA PRO A 316 -20.26 3.35 2.47
C PRO A 316 -19.15 2.35 2.15
N PHE A 317 -17.89 2.72 2.37
CA PHE A 317 -16.76 1.84 2.13
C PHE A 317 -16.31 1.09 3.40
N ALA A 318 -16.94 1.37 4.56
CA ALA A 318 -16.43 0.91 5.86
C ALA A 318 -17.07 -0.39 6.28
N GLN A 319 -16.20 -1.28 6.74
CA GLN A 319 -16.55 -2.69 6.91
C GLN A 319 -17.21 -2.96 8.25
N ALA A 320 -16.94 -2.14 9.25
CA ALA A 320 -17.47 -2.36 10.59
C ALA A 320 -19.01 -2.24 10.61
N GLU A 321 -19.59 -1.46 9.70
CA GLU A 321 -21.02 -1.34 9.49
C GLU A 321 -21.60 -2.63 8.94
N TYR A 322 -20.97 -3.24 7.94
CA TYR A 322 -21.46 -4.49 7.35
C TYR A 322 -21.29 -5.67 8.29
N GLU A 323 -20.19 -5.72 9.07
CA GLU A 323 -20.05 -6.68 10.16
C GLU A 323 -21.15 -6.50 11.21
N LEU A 324 -21.44 -5.25 11.60
CA LEU A 324 -22.48 -4.96 12.58
C LEU A 324 -23.88 -5.26 12.05
N LEU A 325 -24.13 -4.99 10.76
CA LEU A 325 -25.37 -5.29 10.05
C LEU A 325 -25.72 -6.77 10.17
N ILE A 326 -24.77 -7.66 9.85
CA ILE A 326 -24.94 -9.11 9.99
C ILE A 326 -25.14 -9.49 11.46
N ASN A 327 -24.37 -8.91 12.38
CA ASN A 327 -24.47 -9.25 13.81
C ASN A 327 -25.82 -8.84 14.43
N VAL A 328 -26.44 -7.75 13.97
CA VAL A 328 -27.70 -7.24 14.52
C VAL A 328 -28.90 -7.89 13.84
N TYR A 329 -28.90 -7.97 12.52
CA TYR A 329 -30.08 -8.35 11.72
C TYR A 329 -29.99 -9.77 11.13
N GLY A 330 -28.84 -10.43 11.26
CA GLY A 330 -28.56 -11.71 10.60
C GLY A 330 -28.41 -11.57 9.10
N GLU A 331 -28.27 -12.70 8.41
CA GLU A 331 -28.33 -12.75 6.95
C GLU A 331 -29.77 -12.91 6.49
N ASN A 332 -30.27 -11.93 5.75
CA ASN A 332 -31.60 -11.87 5.16
C ASN A 332 -31.53 -11.13 3.81
N ASP A 333 -32.66 -10.92 3.15
CA ASP A 333 -32.67 -10.32 1.81
C ASP A 333 -32.19 -8.86 1.81
N GLU A 334 -32.64 -8.04 2.77
CA GLU A 334 -32.20 -6.63 2.92
C GLU A 334 -30.69 -6.54 3.15
N THR A 335 -30.19 -7.26 4.14
CA THR A 335 -28.76 -7.25 4.51
C THR A 335 -27.89 -7.78 3.38
N ARG A 336 -28.34 -8.82 2.65
CA ARG A 336 -27.62 -9.37 1.50
C ARG A 336 -27.57 -8.38 0.34
N GLU A 337 -28.67 -7.69 0.06
CA GLU A 337 -28.71 -6.67 -1.00
C GLU A 337 -27.74 -5.52 -0.70
N ILE A 338 -27.77 -5.00 0.53
CA ILE A 338 -26.85 -3.95 1.00
C ILE A 338 -25.40 -4.43 0.90
N ILE A 339 -25.07 -5.60 1.44
CA ILE A 339 -23.71 -6.13 1.43
C ILE A 339 -23.23 -6.36 -0.01
N ASN A 340 -24.03 -7.00 -0.86
CA ASN A 340 -23.61 -7.27 -2.24
C ASN A 340 -23.36 -5.98 -3.03
N TYR A 341 -24.15 -4.94 -2.78
CA TYR A 341 -24.00 -3.67 -3.47
C TYR A 341 -22.78 -2.88 -2.97
N PHE A 342 -22.67 -2.69 -1.65
CA PHE A 342 -21.64 -1.82 -1.09
C PHE A 342 -20.29 -2.49 -0.87
N ASN A 343 -20.27 -3.79 -0.56
CA ASN A 343 -19.04 -4.46 -0.17
C ASN A 343 -18.00 -4.38 -1.29
N PHE A 344 -16.86 -3.82 -0.93
CA PHE A 344 -15.66 -3.78 -1.75
C PHE A 344 -14.57 -4.48 -0.95
N SER A 345 -14.53 -5.81 -1.06
CA SER A 345 -13.52 -6.62 -0.40
C SER A 345 -12.17 -6.46 -1.09
N MET A 346 -11.14 -6.26 -0.28
CA MET A 346 -9.72 -6.42 -0.63
C MET A 346 -9.28 -7.85 -0.25
N ASP A 347 -8.22 -8.37 -0.89
CA ASP A 347 -7.75 -9.76 -0.70
C ASP A 347 -6.71 -9.94 0.41
#